data_AF-A0A7C4L889-F1
#
_entry.id   AF-A0A7C4L889-F1
#
_cell.length_a   1.000
_cell.length_b   1.000
_cell.length_c   1.000
_cell.angle_alpha   90.00
_cell.angle_beta   90.00
_cell.angle_gamma   90.00
#
_symmetry.space_group_name_H-M   'P 1'
#
loop_
_entity.id
_entity.type
_entity.pdbx_description
1 polymer ?
#
loop_
_entity_poly.entity_id
_entity_poly.type
_entity_poly.pdbx_seq_one_letter_code
_entity_poly.pdbx_strand_id
1 'polypeptide(L)'
;MADTETIAQGEAINKVFEGINSEVQETVLDAIEFYVREKTDSGNKIDDVIKVNKLRNAYNTLVSCLVNERMNKLNRHQMLFLCTGAIADKVEINGKVIELLDTEVYNWLLENFDKKEESQFSNVVFSVIEKWKMIAEAKLELIDTTGKKKKSKDEKVDPKKLKAALEWKRNDAVKAGANISRTVLPLIEKIANIDQNRLKSFKMNFDLLNSYFNILQKGHKLSPEDKRTKEAFATKSDSIAKVLIDFTKLYTEIFSRTHESLVSFKQNIDDIKEKDMELAKVSTMAAAEENTTVDSYTSDHLDLIKRDKVIVDTIVVGAAEKSPNRVPFSGARIMLNAQIPDITKANEQYIATPQKVIESLKKILSIHINAFPKDEDGNYIIPPILIEPIRNFVDFFDDRFIMGIISGEPGRRGANVSFTPVDFQVMKAVGLYLAKDPIYDYRGEINEGTFMGDYTGKIEKSAQVKWTGEQKKMNLVMSAELVDAASREDAVQNYMDFVFNVINGLGPPPKMSKRKINVLLRYATIYSIENNVRLLLQYVAQAEPTEVRDTIIKYTNRNYEMAKEMVRKIVREDQIVQRVLGTNPEHVIARIFV
;
A
#
# COMPACT_ATOMS: atom_id res chain seq x y z
N MET A 1 -34.44 -10.22 -6.57
CA MET A 1 -35.40 -9.25 -6.01
C MET A 1 -35.64 -9.72 -4.59
N ALA A 2 -35.02 -9.07 -3.60
CA ALA A 2 -35.21 -9.39 -2.20
C ALA A 2 -36.39 -8.56 -1.69
N ASP A 3 -37.36 -9.22 -1.08
CA ASP A 3 -38.51 -8.58 -0.45
C ASP A 3 -37.99 -7.58 0.60
N THR A 4 -38.19 -6.30 0.33
CA THR A 4 -38.08 -5.25 1.34
C THR A 4 -39.23 -5.43 2.32
N GLU A 5 -39.05 -6.29 3.32
CA GLU A 5 -39.90 -6.33 4.51
C GLU A 5 -39.75 -4.98 5.24
N THR A 6 -40.58 -4.00 4.88
CA THR A 6 -40.84 -2.84 5.74
C THR A 6 -41.48 -3.35 7.02
N ILE A 7 -40.67 -3.44 8.08
CA ILE A 7 -41.11 -3.84 9.41
C ILE A 7 -41.91 -2.70 10.04
N ALA A 8 -42.94 -3.03 10.82
CA ALA A 8 -43.73 -2.03 11.52
C ALA A 8 -42.86 -1.33 12.59
N GLN A 9 -43.15 -0.05 12.87
CA GLN A 9 -42.39 0.73 13.85
C GLN A 9 -42.27 -0.01 15.19
N GLY A 10 -41.05 -0.09 15.74
CA GLY A 10 -40.80 -0.73 17.03
C GLY A 10 -40.66 -2.26 17.01
N GLU A 11 -40.86 -2.93 15.87
CA GLU A 11 -40.67 -4.39 15.76
C GLU A 11 -39.21 -4.78 15.44
N ALA A 12 -38.37 -3.82 15.04
CA ALA A 12 -36.98 -4.05 14.68
C ALA A 12 -36.16 -4.72 15.80
N ILE A 13 -36.42 -4.35 17.07
CA ILE A 13 -35.72 -4.95 18.21
C ILE A 13 -36.00 -6.46 18.35
N ASN A 14 -37.23 -6.89 18.03
CA ASN A 14 -37.61 -8.30 18.10
C ASN A 14 -36.82 -9.13 17.08
N LYS A 15 -36.55 -8.57 15.90
CA LYS A 15 -35.69 -9.22 14.88
C LYS A 15 -34.24 -9.28 15.33
N VAL A 16 -33.71 -8.27 16.04
CA VAL A 16 -32.36 -8.34 16.60
C VAL A 16 -32.25 -9.42 17.68
N PHE A 17 -33.27 -9.54 18.54
CA PHE A 17 -33.32 -10.52 19.62
C PHE A 17 -33.71 -11.94 19.20
N GLU A 18 -33.99 -12.16 17.92
CA GLU A 18 -34.36 -13.48 17.40
C GLU A 18 -33.27 -14.53 17.68
N GLY A 19 -33.60 -15.52 18.52
CA GLY A 19 -32.70 -16.59 18.92
C GLY A 19 -31.64 -16.19 19.95
N ILE A 20 -31.81 -15.06 20.64
CA ILE A 20 -30.98 -14.61 21.77
C ILE A 20 -31.64 -15.03 23.08
N ASN A 21 -30.86 -15.43 24.08
CA ASN A 21 -31.36 -15.76 25.42
C ASN A 21 -32.04 -14.54 26.09
N SER A 22 -33.19 -14.75 26.74
CA SER A 22 -33.94 -13.77 27.53
C SER A 22 -33.08 -12.94 28.48
N GLU A 23 -32.08 -13.54 29.15
CA GLU A 23 -31.20 -12.81 30.09
C GLU A 23 -30.37 -11.72 29.39
N VAL A 24 -29.91 -12.00 28.16
CA VAL A 24 -29.18 -11.01 27.34
C VAL A 24 -30.15 -9.94 26.82
N GLN A 25 -31.36 -10.33 26.44
CA GLN A 25 -32.39 -9.38 26.02
C GLN A 25 -32.75 -8.41 27.16
N GLU A 26 -32.99 -8.92 28.37
CA GLU A 26 -33.25 -8.12 29.57
C GLU A 26 -32.09 -7.17 29.88
N THR A 27 -30.85 -7.64 29.82
CA THR A 27 -29.66 -6.78 30.02
C THR A 27 -29.63 -5.59 29.05
N VAL A 28 -30.00 -5.81 27.79
CA VAL A 28 -30.04 -4.76 26.76
C VAL A 28 -31.20 -3.79 27.01
N LEU A 29 -32.40 -4.32 27.29
CA LEU A 29 -33.59 -3.52 27.59
C LEU A 29 -33.39 -2.65 28.85
N ASP A 30 -32.79 -3.21 29.91
CA ASP A 30 -32.45 -2.49 31.14
C ASP A 30 -31.48 -1.33 30.88
N ALA A 31 -30.48 -1.55 30.00
CA ALA A 31 -29.53 -0.50 29.63
C ALA A 31 -30.21 0.62 28.82
N ILE A 32 -31.12 0.27 27.90
CA ILE A 32 -31.93 1.22 27.13
C ILE A 32 -32.88 2.00 28.05
N GLU A 33 -33.56 1.32 28.98
CA GLU A 33 -34.44 1.97 29.93
C GLU A 33 -33.66 2.95 30.82
N PHE A 34 -32.48 2.53 31.31
CA PHE A 34 -31.61 3.38 32.11
C PHE A 34 -31.09 4.61 31.36
N TYR A 35 -30.86 4.49 30.05
CA TYR A 35 -30.49 5.62 29.20
C TYR A 35 -31.56 6.73 29.23
N VAL A 36 -32.84 6.34 29.16
CA VAL A 36 -33.99 7.27 29.09
C VAL A 36 -34.40 7.83 30.44
N ARG A 37 -34.12 7.14 31.56
CA ARG A 37 -34.40 7.67 32.91
C ARG A 37 -33.72 9.04 33.08
N GLU A 38 -34.54 10.02 33.47
CA GLU A 38 -34.43 11.48 33.31
C GLU A 38 -33.02 12.08 33.07
N LYS A 39 -32.96 13.06 32.16
CA LYS A 39 -31.90 14.08 32.15
C LYS A 39 -31.94 14.77 33.51
N THR A 40 -30.91 14.62 34.33
CA THR A 40 -30.64 15.64 35.34
C THR A 40 -30.37 16.93 34.58
N ASP A 41 -31.20 17.96 34.81
CA ASP A 41 -31.09 19.31 34.20
C ASP A 41 -29.71 19.97 34.43
N SER A 42 -28.83 19.34 35.21
CA SER A 42 -27.49 19.80 35.53
C SER A 42 -26.39 19.41 34.52
N GLY A 43 -26.69 18.65 33.45
CA GLY A 43 -25.67 18.31 32.44
C GLY A 43 -24.42 17.65 33.06
N ASN A 44 -24.64 16.83 34.08
CA ASN A 44 -23.57 16.30 34.90
C ASN A 44 -22.80 15.22 34.11
N LYS A 45 -21.57 15.54 33.69
CA LYS A 45 -20.73 14.67 32.83
C LYS A 45 -20.54 13.25 33.37
N ILE A 46 -20.69 13.04 34.68
CA ILE A 46 -20.54 11.74 35.35
C ILE A 46 -21.72 10.82 35.04
N ASP A 47 -22.95 11.34 35.04
CA ASP A 47 -24.16 10.55 34.78
C ASP A 47 -24.18 10.04 33.33
N ASP A 48 -23.76 10.89 32.39
CA ASP A 48 -23.60 10.52 30.99
C ASP A 48 -22.58 9.39 30.82
N VAL A 49 -21.43 9.46 31.50
CA VAL A 49 -20.39 8.40 31.44
C VAL A 49 -20.94 7.07 31.96
N ILE A 50 -21.72 7.07 33.05
CA ILE A 50 -22.35 5.84 33.58
C ILE A 50 -23.33 5.27 32.55
N LYS A 51 -24.17 6.11 31.94
CA LYS A 51 -25.11 5.70 30.89
C LYS A 51 -24.38 5.15 29.65
N VAL A 52 -23.33 5.83 29.18
CA VAL A 52 -22.48 5.36 28.06
C VAL A 52 -21.90 3.99 28.37
N ASN A 53 -21.33 3.80 29.57
CA ASN A 53 -20.71 2.55 29.98
C ASN A 53 -21.72 1.41 30.06
N LYS A 54 -22.94 1.66 30.55
CA LYS A 54 -24.01 0.66 30.56
C LYS A 54 -24.44 0.24 29.16
N LEU A 55 -24.67 1.21 28.26
CA LEU A 55 -25.00 0.93 26.86
C LEU A 55 -23.87 0.16 26.16
N ARG A 56 -22.62 0.54 26.41
CA ARG A 56 -21.43 -0.15 25.87
C ARG A 56 -21.33 -1.58 26.36
N ASN A 57 -21.58 -1.81 27.65
CA ASN A 57 -21.57 -3.16 28.22
C ASN A 57 -22.69 -4.01 27.63
N ALA A 58 -23.91 -3.47 27.50
CA ALA A 58 -25.02 -4.14 26.85
C ALA A 58 -24.72 -4.48 25.38
N TYR A 59 -24.14 -3.54 24.62
CA TYR A 59 -23.65 -3.77 23.27
C TYR A 59 -22.65 -4.93 23.24
N ASN A 60 -21.64 -4.90 24.12
CA ASN A 60 -20.60 -5.92 24.17
C ASN A 60 -21.17 -7.31 24.50
N THR A 61 -22.14 -7.39 25.41
CA THR A 61 -22.84 -8.63 25.76
C THR A 61 -23.61 -9.18 24.57
N LEU A 62 -24.41 -8.34 23.90
CA LEU A 62 -25.19 -8.76 22.74
C LEU A 62 -24.29 -9.21 21.58
N VAL A 63 -23.23 -8.47 21.27
CA VAL A 63 -22.25 -8.86 20.25
C VAL A 63 -21.56 -10.18 20.62
N SER A 64 -21.18 -10.38 21.88
CA SER A 64 -20.59 -11.65 22.31
C SER A 64 -21.54 -12.83 22.12
N CYS A 65 -22.84 -12.66 22.44
CA CYS A 65 -23.85 -13.68 22.20
C CYS A 65 -24.03 -13.96 20.70
N LEU A 66 -24.14 -12.91 19.87
CA LEU A 66 -24.22 -13.05 18.41
C LEU A 66 -23.00 -13.78 17.83
N VAL A 67 -21.80 -13.44 18.31
CA VAL A 67 -20.54 -14.08 17.88
C VAL A 67 -20.50 -15.56 18.28
N ASN A 68 -20.94 -15.91 19.49
CA ASN A 68 -20.87 -17.27 20.00
C ASN A 68 -21.95 -18.19 19.41
N GLU A 69 -23.18 -17.70 19.28
CA GLU A 69 -24.36 -18.54 19.09
C GLU A 69 -24.99 -18.37 17.71
N ARG A 70 -24.77 -17.23 17.04
CA ARG A 70 -25.55 -16.82 15.86
C ARG A 70 -24.73 -16.51 14.63
N MET A 71 -23.39 -16.48 14.65
CA MET A 71 -22.57 -16.06 13.48
C MET A 71 -22.91 -16.72 12.14
N ASN A 72 -23.20 -18.03 12.16
CA ASN A 72 -23.58 -18.79 10.97
C ASN A 72 -25.06 -18.65 10.57
N LYS A 73 -25.87 -17.92 11.36
CA LYS A 73 -27.33 -17.80 11.25
C LYS A 73 -27.80 -16.35 11.52
N LEU A 74 -26.94 -15.38 11.25
CA LEU A 74 -27.29 -13.97 11.44
C LEU A 74 -28.41 -13.58 10.47
N ASN A 75 -29.44 -12.92 10.97
CA ASN A 75 -30.42 -12.27 10.12
C ASN A 75 -29.96 -10.84 9.72
N ARG A 76 -30.70 -10.20 8.82
CA ARG A 76 -30.38 -8.86 8.29
C ARG A 76 -30.24 -7.79 9.39
N HIS A 77 -31.09 -7.84 10.42
CA HIS A 77 -31.08 -6.87 11.53
C HIS A 77 -29.90 -7.08 12.46
N GLN A 78 -29.54 -8.34 12.73
CA GLN A 78 -28.35 -8.70 13.49
C GLN A 78 -27.08 -8.25 12.74
N MET A 79 -27.02 -8.41 11.42
CA MET A 79 -25.92 -7.89 10.59
C MET A 79 -25.85 -6.36 10.63
N LEU A 80 -26.99 -5.68 10.47
CA LEU A 80 -27.08 -4.22 10.57
C LEU A 80 -26.54 -3.73 11.92
N PHE A 81 -26.98 -4.35 13.02
CA PHE A 81 -26.55 -4.01 14.38
C PHE A 81 -25.04 -4.18 14.54
N LEU A 82 -24.46 -5.29 14.07
CA LEU A 82 -23.02 -5.54 14.15
C LEU A 82 -22.19 -4.53 13.34
N CYS A 83 -22.69 -4.09 12.18
CA CYS A 83 -21.98 -3.15 11.31
C CYS A 83 -22.13 -1.68 11.75
N THR A 84 -23.27 -1.29 12.30
CA THR A 84 -23.65 0.13 12.46
C THR A 84 -23.97 0.52 13.90
N GLY A 85 -24.26 -0.46 14.78
CA GLY A 85 -24.74 -0.21 16.13
C GLY A 85 -26.23 0.13 16.21
N ALA A 86 -26.94 0.21 15.08
CA ALA A 86 -28.37 0.48 15.05
C ALA A 86 -29.15 -0.76 15.49
N ILE A 87 -29.73 -0.71 16.69
CA ILE A 87 -30.47 -1.84 17.27
C ILE A 87 -31.95 -1.82 16.91
N ALA A 88 -32.58 -0.65 16.94
CA ALA A 88 -33.97 -0.45 16.56
C ALA A 88 -34.24 1.05 16.31
N ASP A 89 -35.36 1.36 15.68
CA ASP A 89 -35.91 2.71 15.61
C ASP A 89 -36.55 3.09 16.96
N LYS A 90 -37.51 2.28 17.43
CA LYS A 90 -38.24 2.45 18.67
C LYS A 90 -38.25 1.17 19.50
N VAL A 91 -38.41 1.31 20.81
CA VAL A 91 -38.54 0.19 21.75
C VAL A 91 -39.63 0.50 22.76
N GLU A 92 -40.53 -0.44 23.00
CA GLU A 92 -41.52 -0.32 24.08
C GLU A 92 -41.01 -1.05 25.32
N ILE A 93 -40.84 -0.33 26.43
CA ILE A 93 -40.43 -0.88 27.73
C ILE A 93 -41.40 -0.40 28.79
N ASN A 94 -42.04 -1.34 29.51
CA ASN A 94 -42.99 -1.03 30.59
C ASN A 94 -44.10 -0.03 30.17
N GLY A 95 -44.62 -0.17 28.94
CA GLY A 95 -45.65 0.72 28.37
C GLY A 95 -45.15 2.11 27.95
N LYS A 96 -43.83 2.36 27.97
CA LYS A 96 -43.22 3.59 27.46
C LYS A 96 -42.51 3.31 26.14
N VAL A 97 -42.86 4.07 25.11
CA VAL A 97 -42.16 4.04 23.82
C VAL A 97 -40.94 4.93 23.89
N ILE A 98 -39.78 4.34 23.64
CA ILE A 98 -38.47 4.99 23.61
C ILE A 98 -38.03 5.06 22.15
N GLU A 99 -37.73 6.26 21.67
CA GLU A 99 -37.11 6.46 20.36
C GLU A 99 -35.58 6.39 20.51
N LEU A 100 -34.95 5.45 19.79
CA LEU A 100 -33.51 5.27 19.76
C LEU A 100 -32.89 5.94 18.54
N LEU A 101 -33.49 5.68 17.38
CA LEU A 101 -33.10 6.23 16.09
C LEU A 101 -34.36 6.64 15.32
N ASP A 102 -34.26 7.71 14.56
CA ASP A 102 -35.31 8.07 13.61
C ASP A 102 -35.64 6.87 12.67
N THR A 103 -36.94 6.59 12.48
CA THR A 103 -37.39 5.42 11.71
C THR A 103 -36.93 5.48 10.25
N GLU A 104 -36.89 6.65 9.62
CA GLU A 104 -36.42 6.79 8.23
C GLU A 104 -34.93 6.51 8.13
N VAL A 105 -34.15 6.97 9.12
CA VAL A 105 -32.72 6.67 9.23
C VAL A 105 -32.46 5.18 9.43
N TYR A 106 -33.21 4.51 10.31
CA TYR A 106 -33.07 3.07 10.55
C TYR A 106 -33.35 2.26 9.28
N ASN A 107 -34.46 2.54 8.60
CA ASN A 107 -34.85 1.83 7.39
C ASN A 107 -33.84 2.06 6.25
N TRP A 108 -33.37 3.29 6.09
CA TRP A 108 -32.32 3.60 5.13
C TRP A 108 -31.03 2.83 5.42
N LEU A 109 -30.64 2.69 6.69
CA LEU A 109 -29.48 1.89 7.06
C LEU A 109 -29.67 0.40 6.74
N LEU A 110 -30.82 -0.17 7.07
CA LEU A 110 -31.14 -1.58 6.80
C LEU A 110 -30.99 -1.93 5.30
N GLU A 111 -31.37 -0.98 4.45
CA GLU A 111 -31.23 -1.11 3.00
C GLU A 111 -29.79 -0.92 2.51
N ASN A 112 -28.95 -0.13 3.17
CA ASN A 112 -27.70 0.38 2.59
C ASN A 112 -26.41 0.05 3.36
N PHE A 113 -26.47 -0.60 4.53
CA PHE A 113 -25.29 -0.80 5.41
C PHE A 113 -24.16 -1.64 4.81
N ASP A 114 -24.46 -2.53 3.87
CA ASP A 114 -23.51 -3.44 3.22
C ASP A 114 -23.48 -3.30 1.69
N LYS A 115 -24.25 -2.35 1.13
CA LYS A 115 -24.26 -2.13 -0.32
C LYS A 115 -22.89 -1.61 -0.78
N LYS A 116 -22.33 -2.31 -1.76
CA LYS A 116 -21.12 -1.92 -2.49
C LYS A 116 -21.41 -1.91 -3.98
N GLU A 117 -21.02 -0.82 -4.64
CA GLU A 117 -20.96 -0.81 -6.09
C GLU A 117 -19.77 -1.66 -6.57
N GLU A 118 -19.97 -2.40 -7.66
CA GLU A 118 -18.87 -2.96 -8.42
C GLU A 118 -18.03 -1.80 -8.99
N SER A 119 -16.79 -1.71 -8.51
CA SER A 119 -15.86 -0.64 -8.87
C SER A 119 -14.43 -1.10 -8.60
N GLN A 120 -13.44 -0.26 -8.92
CA GLN A 120 -12.05 -0.49 -8.54
C GLN A 120 -11.83 -0.68 -7.02
N PHE A 121 -12.84 -0.34 -6.20
CA PHE A 121 -12.79 -0.46 -4.73
C PHE A 121 -13.52 -1.70 -4.20
N SER A 122 -14.02 -2.59 -5.06
CA SER A 122 -14.79 -3.78 -4.61
C SER A 122 -14.00 -4.72 -3.71
N ASN A 123 -12.67 -4.73 -3.84
CA ASN A 123 -11.78 -5.54 -3.00
C ASN A 123 -11.48 -4.91 -1.63
N VAL A 124 -11.90 -3.66 -1.39
CA VAL A 124 -11.70 -3.00 -0.10
C VAL A 124 -12.73 -3.52 0.91
N VAL A 125 -12.22 -3.95 2.07
CA VAL A 125 -13.03 -4.38 3.21
C VAL A 125 -13.59 -3.15 3.91
N PHE A 126 -14.92 -3.09 4.05
CA PHE A 126 -15.60 -1.94 4.66
C PHE A 126 -16.34 -2.30 5.94
N SER A 127 -17.01 -3.46 6.01
CA SER A 127 -17.88 -3.78 7.14
C SER A 127 -17.22 -4.69 8.17
N VAL A 128 -17.77 -4.69 9.39
CA VAL A 128 -17.34 -5.59 10.48
C VAL A 128 -17.50 -7.06 10.09
N ILE A 129 -18.56 -7.41 9.36
CA ILE A 129 -18.80 -8.78 8.92
C ILE A 129 -17.76 -9.22 7.90
N GLU A 130 -17.43 -8.38 6.92
CA GLU A 130 -16.38 -8.68 5.94
C GLU A 130 -15.01 -8.77 6.60
N LYS A 131 -14.72 -7.90 7.56
CA LYS A 131 -13.50 -7.95 8.38
C LYS A 131 -13.36 -9.32 9.05
N TRP A 132 -14.41 -9.78 9.73
CA TRP A 132 -14.40 -11.06 10.42
C TRP A 132 -14.29 -12.24 9.46
N LYS A 133 -14.92 -12.16 8.29
CA LYS A 133 -14.72 -13.13 7.21
C LYS A 133 -13.24 -13.16 6.81
N MET A 134 -12.65 -12.02 6.48
CA MET A 134 -11.25 -11.94 6.03
C MET A 134 -10.24 -12.39 7.11
N ILE A 135 -10.55 -12.18 8.39
CA ILE A 135 -9.75 -12.72 9.51
C ILE A 135 -9.86 -14.23 9.57
N ALA A 136 -11.06 -14.79 9.46
CA ALA A 136 -11.28 -16.24 9.44
C ALA A 136 -10.59 -16.90 8.24
N GLU A 137 -10.57 -16.24 7.09
CA GLU A 137 -9.85 -16.68 5.87
C GLU A 137 -8.33 -16.44 5.93
N ALA A 138 -7.81 -15.92 7.05
CA ALA A 138 -6.41 -15.54 7.25
C ALA A 138 -5.85 -14.51 6.22
N LYS A 139 -6.74 -13.81 5.51
CA LYS A 139 -6.40 -12.74 4.56
C LYS A 139 -6.13 -11.41 5.28
N LEU A 140 -6.69 -11.26 6.48
CA LEU A 140 -6.50 -10.10 7.34
C LEU A 140 -5.94 -10.55 8.70
N GLU A 141 -4.78 -10.04 9.10
CA GLU A 141 -4.19 -10.38 10.40
C GLU A 141 -4.86 -9.58 11.54
N LEU A 142 -4.73 -10.05 12.78
CA LEU A 142 -5.10 -9.25 13.95
C LEU A 142 -4.19 -8.03 14.08
N ILE A 143 -4.75 -6.94 14.61
CA ILE A 143 -4.02 -5.71 14.92
C ILE A 143 -3.01 -6.00 16.04
N ASP A 144 -1.76 -5.60 15.85
CA ASP A 144 -0.71 -5.75 16.86
C ASP A 144 -0.72 -4.56 17.82
N THR A 145 -1.06 -4.83 19.08
CA THR A 145 -1.08 -3.81 20.14
C THR A 145 0.22 -3.75 20.96
N THR A 146 1.21 -4.59 20.64
CA THR A 146 2.44 -4.72 21.44
C THR A 146 3.51 -3.67 21.13
N GLY A 147 3.28 -2.81 20.12
CA GLY A 147 4.21 -1.75 19.71
C GLY A 147 5.52 -2.27 19.09
N LYS A 148 5.66 -3.59 18.91
CA LYS A 148 6.77 -4.17 18.17
C LYS A 148 6.44 -4.07 16.69
N LYS A 149 7.21 -3.27 15.93
CA LYS A 149 7.11 -3.22 14.47
C LYS A 149 7.08 -4.66 13.93
N LYS A 150 5.99 -5.03 13.25
CA LYS A 150 6.03 -6.19 12.37
C LYS A 150 7.18 -5.94 11.40
N LYS A 151 8.11 -6.90 11.30
CA LYS A 151 9.11 -6.88 10.24
C LYS A 151 8.35 -6.69 8.93
N SER A 152 8.80 -5.76 8.09
CA SER A 152 8.25 -5.61 6.74
C SER A 152 8.24 -7.01 6.12
N LYS A 153 7.05 -7.57 5.89
CA LYS A 153 6.95 -8.69 4.97
C LYS A 153 7.40 -8.10 3.65
N ASP A 154 8.46 -8.67 3.09
CA ASP A 154 8.90 -8.39 1.72
C ASP A 154 7.68 -8.29 0.82
N GLU A 155 7.69 -7.34 -0.13
CA GLU A 155 6.63 -7.10 -1.10
C GLU A 155 5.93 -8.41 -1.44
N LYS A 156 4.67 -8.56 -1.00
CA LYS A 156 3.84 -9.71 -1.37
C LYS A 156 3.63 -9.63 -2.88
N VAL A 157 4.56 -10.20 -3.64
CA VAL A 157 4.37 -10.44 -5.06
C VAL A 157 3.21 -11.41 -5.15
N ASP A 158 2.14 -10.99 -5.83
CA ASP A 158 0.96 -11.80 -6.10
C ASP A 158 1.42 -13.19 -6.63
N PRO A 159 1.07 -14.29 -5.93
CA PRO A 159 1.47 -15.65 -6.32
C PRO A 159 1.10 -15.99 -7.77
N LYS A 160 -0.01 -15.44 -8.30
CA LYS A 160 -0.44 -15.66 -9.69
C LYS A 160 0.49 -14.93 -10.67
N LYS A 161 0.89 -13.70 -10.36
CA LYS A 161 1.86 -12.94 -11.17
C LYS A 161 3.26 -13.55 -11.11
N LEU A 162 3.69 -13.98 -9.91
CA LEU A 162 4.96 -14.67 -9.75
C LEU A 162 4.98 -15.98 -10.54
N LYS A 163 3.89 -16.76 -10.50
CA LYS A 163 3.73 -17.98 -11.30
C LYS A 163 3.83 -17.68 -12.80
N ALA A 164 3.09 -16.69 -13.31
CA ALA A 164 3.14 -16.32 -14.72
C ALA A 164 4.53 -15.84 -15.17
N ALA A 165 5.22 -15.04 -14.34
CA ALA A 165 6.58 -14.59 -14.62
C ALA A 165 7.59 -15.74 -14.64
N LEU A 166 7.47 -16.70 -13.71
CA LEU A 166 8.31 -17.89 -13.65
C LEU A 166 8.02 -18.84 -14.83
N GLU A 167 6.76 -19.04 -15.22
CA GLU A 167 6.38 -19.82 -16.40
C GLU A 167 6.94 -19.22 -17.69
N TRP A 168 6.89 -17.90 -17.84
CA TRP A 168 7.49 -17.20 -18.98
C TRP A 168 9.00 -17.40 -19.03
N LYS A 169 9.71 -17.18 -17.91
CA LYS A 169 11.17 -17.39 -17.82
C LYS A 169 11.57 -18.84 -18.10
N ARG A 170 10.82 -19.82 -17.58
CA ARG A 170 11.03 -21.24 -17.87
C ARG A 170 10.88 -21.53 -19.37
N ASN A 171 9.82 -21.01 -19.99
CA ASN A 171 9.57 -21.22 -21.42
C ASN A 171 10.65 -20.56 -22.30
N ASP A 172 11.20 -19.42 -21.88
CA ASP A 172 12.30 -18.77 -22.57
C ASP A 172 13.61 -19.59 -22.50
N ALA A 173 13.95 -20.12 -21.31
CA ALA A 173 15.09 -21.03 -21.13
C ALA A 173 14.94 -22.32 -21.96
N VAL A 174 13.73 -22.88 -22.07
CA VAL A 174 13.43 -24.03 -22.94
C VAL A 174 13.67 -23.68 -24.42
N LYS A 175 13.25 -22.50 -24.88
CA LYS A 175 13.51 -22.05 -26.26
C LYS A 175 15.00 -21.86 -26.52
N ALA A 176 15.74 -21.26 -25.58
CA ALA A 176 17.18 -21.11 -25.66
C ALA A 176 17.88 -22.47 -25.75
N GLY A 177 17.51 -23.43 -24.89
CA GLY A 177 18.00 -24.81 -24.95
C GLY A 177 17.70 -25.52 -26.27
N ALA A 178 16.49 -25.37 -26.81
CA ALA A 178 16.11 -25.95 -28.11
C ALA A 178 16.96 -25.39 -29.26
N ASN A 179 17.28 -24.09 -29.23
CA ASN A 179 18.14 -23.46 -30.24
C ASN A 179 19.61 -23.95 -30.14
N ILE A 180 20.13 -24.15 -28.93
CA ILE A 180 21.45 -24.75 -28.72
C ILE A 180 21.45 -26.19 -29.23
N SER A 181 20.44 -26.99 -28.90
CA SER A 181 20.31 -28.38 -29.38
C SER A 181 20.32 -28.47 -30.91
N ARG A 182 19.60 -27.59 -31.61
CA ARG A 182 19.63 -27.50 -33.08
C ARG A 182 21.00 -27.13 -33.65
N THR A 183 21.82 -26.40 -32.89
CA THR A 183 23.17 -25.99 -33.30
C THR A 183 24.20 -27.09 -33.01
N VAL A 184 24.02 -27.82 -31.91
CA VAL A 184 24.92 -28.88 -31.44
C VAL A 184 24.71 -30.19 -32.20
N LEU A 185 23.47 -30.55 -32.52
CA LEU A 185 23.15 -31.82 -33.16
C LEU A 185 23.91 -32.03 -34.48
N PRO A 186 23.99 -31.06 -35.42
CA PRO A 186 24.79 -31.20 -36.63
C PRO A 186 26.31 -31.30 -36.37
N LEU A 187 26.81 -30.73 -35.28
CA LEU A 187 28.22 -30.83 -34.89
C LEU A 187 28.53 -32.22 -34.33
N ILE A 188 27.65 -32.77 -33.49
CA ILE A 188 27.74 -34.14 -32.99
C ILE A 188 27.61 -35.14 -34.14
N GLU A 189 26.69 -34.94 -35.07
CA GLU A 189 26.56 -35.78 -36.27
C GLU A 189 27.82 -35.72 -37.14
N LYS A 190 28.48 -34.57 -37.27
CA LYS A 190 29.78 -34.47 -37.96
C LYS A 190 30.88 -35.23 -37.23
N ILE A 191 30.89 -35.25 -35.90
CA ILE A 191 31.82 -36.07 -35.09
C ILE A 191 31.48 -37.57 -35.22
N ALA A 192 30.20 -37.93 -35.27
CA ALA A 192 29.77 -39.32 -35.42
C ALA A 192 30.04 -39.86 -36.83
N ASN A 193 29.93 -39.01 -37.86
CA ASN A 193 30.20 -39.31 -39.26
C ASN A 193 31.68 -39.20 -39.65
N ILE A 194 32.60 -39.16 -38.67
CA ILE A 194 34.02 -39.29 -38.96
C ILE A 194 34.25 -40.68 -39.54
N ASP A 195 34.39 -40.73 -40.86
CA ASP A 195 34.65 -41.97 -41.60
C ASP A 195 35.91 -42.67 -41.06
N GLN A 196 35.75 -43.91 -40.60
CA GLN A 196 36.88 -44.74 -40.15
C GLN A 196 37.96 -44.88 -41.24
N ASN A 197 37.59 -44.80 -42.53
CA ASN A 197 38.55 -44.84 -43.62
C ASN A 197 39.38 -43.56 -43.70
N ARG A 198 38.78 -42.40 -43.41
CA ARG A 198 39.53 -41.14 -43.28
C ARG A 198 40.50 -41.22 -42.11
N LEU A 199 40.05 -41.66 -40.93
CA LEU A 199 40.94 -41.85 -39.77
C LEU A 199 42.11 -42.82 -40.05
N LYS A 200 41.85 -43.92 -40.77
CA LYS A 200 42.90 -44.84 -41.23
C LYS A 200 43.88 -44.17 -42.18
N SER A 201 43.39 -43.38 -43.15
CA SER A 201 44.24 -42.61 -44.07
C SER A 201 45.10 -41.58 -43.34
N PHE A 202 44.55 -40.92 -42.30
CA PHE A 202 45.31 -39.97 -41.47
C PHE A 202 46.39 -40.64 -40.66
N LYS A 203 46.08 -41.79 -40.04
CA LYS A 203 47.08 -42.59 -39.33
C LYS A 203 48.21 -43.03 -40.28
N MET A 204 47.85 -43.52 -41.46
CA MET A 204 48.84 -43.91 -42.47
C MET A 204 49.72 -42.72 -42.88
N ASN A 205 49.14 -41.55 -43.11
CA ASN A 205 49.88 -40.33 -43.44
C ASN A 205 50.80 -39.86 -42.30
N PHE A 206 50.36 -39.98 -41.06
CA PHE A 206 51.17 -39.70 -39.88
C PHE A 206 52.33 -40.69 -39.73
N ASP A 207 52.05 -42.00 -39.86
CA ASP A 207 53.06 -43.07 -39.80
C ASP A 207 54.11 -42.90 -40.91
N LEU A 208 53.69 -42.47 -42.10
CA LEU A 208 54.58 -42.14 -43.22
C LEU A 208 55.47 -40.92 -42.92
N LEU A 209 54.92 -39.84 -42.36
CA LEU A 209 55.72 -38.69 -41.91
C LEU A 209 56.69 -39.08 -40.80
N ASN A 210 56.24 -39.88 -39.83
CA ASN A 210 57.09 -40.35 -38.74
C ASN A 210 58.24 -41.24 -39.26
N SER A 211 57.94 -42.15 -40.19
CA SER A 211 58.95 -42.95 -40.89
C SER A 211 59.94 -42.07 -41.67
N TYR A 212 59.47 -41.05 -42.39
CA TYR A 212 60.30 -40.09 -43.10
C TYR A 212 61.23 -39.32 -42.15
N PHE A 213 60.72 -38.83 -41.01
CA PHE A 213 61.55 -38.18 -40.00
C PHE A 213 62.56 -39.12 -39.33
N ASN A 214 62.19 -40.39 -39.10
CA ASN A 214 63.11 -41.41 -38.59
C ASN A 214 64.24 -41.70 -39.60
N ILE A 215 63.94 -41.70 -40.91
CA ILE A 215 64.95 -41.81 -41.97
C ILE A 215 65.86 -40.58 -41.97
N LEU A 216 65.31 -39.37 -41.80
CA LEU A 216 66.11 -38.14 -41.70
C LEU A 216 67.05 -38.15 -40.49
N GLN A 217 66.63 -38.71 -39.35
CA GLN A 217 67.45 -38.83 -38.14
C GLN A 217 68.66 -39.76 -38.29
N LYS A 218 68.66 -40.71 -39.24
CA LYS A 218 69.79 -41.62 -39.51
C LYS A 218 71.01 -40.91 -40.16
N GLY A 219 70.88 -39.64 -40.55
CA GLY A 219 72.00 -38.83 -41.05
C GLY A 219 72.62 -39.36 -42.36
N HIS A 220 73.96 -39.34 -42.47
CA HIS A 220 74.68 -39.66 -43.73
C HIS A 220 74.85 -41.16 -44.04
N LYS A 221 74.48 -42.07 -43.11
CA LYS A 221 74.56 -43.54 -43.30
C LYS A 221 73.21 -44.11 -43.75
N LEU A 222 72.72 -43.68 -44.91
CA LEU A 222 71.46 -44.17 -45.47
C LEU A 222 71.73 -45.30 -46.46
N SER A 223 70.97 -46.40 -46.35
CA SER A 223 70.94 -47.45 -47.36
C SER A 223 70.44 -46.90 -48.70
N PRO A 224 70.75 -47.54 -49.84
CA PRO A 224 70.24 -47.13 -51.16
C PRO A 224 68.71 -47.07 -51.22
N GLU A 225 68.02 -47.97 -50.51
CA GLU A 225 66.55 -47.98 -50.38
C GLU A 225 66.03 -46.82 -49.53
N ASP A 226 66.68 -46.51 -48.40
CA ASP A 226 66.31 -45.39 -47.55
C ASP A 226 66.51 -44.04 -48.26
N LYS A 227 67.54 -43.92 -49.12
CA LYS A 227 67.75 -42.72 -49.96
C LYS A 227 66.64 -42.52 -51.00
N ARG A 228 66.26 -43.57 -51.73
CA ARG A 228 65.13 -43.52 -52.69
C ARG A 228 63.81 -43.17 -52.00
N THR A 229 63.56 -43.77 -50.84
CA THR A 229 62.37 -43.52 -50.02
C THR A 229 62.35 -42.07 -49.53
N LYS A 230 63.47 -41.55 -49.03
CA LYS A 230 63.62 -40.15 -48.63
C LYS A 230 63.35 -39.17 -49.78
N GLU A 231 63.91 -39.39 -50.96
CA GLU A 231 63.69 -38.50 -52.12
C GLU A 231 62.24 -38.54 -52.62
N ALA A 232 61.62 -39.73 -52.64
CA ALA A 232 60.22 -39.89 -53.03
C ALA A 232 59.22 -39.25 -52.03
N PHE A 233 59.54 -39.26 -50.73
CA PHE A 233 58.70 -38.66 -49.69
C PHE A 233 58.94 -37.17 -49.48
N ALA A 234 60.16 -36.67 -49.71
CA ALA A 234 60.51 -35.25 -49.57
C ALA A 234 59.63 -34.32 -50.44
N THR A 235 59.23 -34.79 -51.62
CA THR A 235 58.35 -34.02 -52.53
C THR A 235 56.88 -34.03 -52.10
N LYS A 236 56.48 -34.93 -51.20
CA LYS A 236 55.09 -35.08 -50.72
C LYS A 236 54.90 -34.68 -49.26
N SER A 237 55.97 -34.54 -48.48
CA SER A 237 55.91 -34.30 -47.02
C SER A 237 55.10 -33.06 -46.65
N ASP A 238 55.26 -31.95 -47.38
CA ASP A 238 54.55 -30.70 -47.09
C ASP A 238 53.05 -30.83 -47.34
N SER A 239 52.66 -31.54 -48.40
CA SER A 239 51.25 -31.81 -48.70
C SER A 239 50.60 -32.70 -47.63
N ILE A 240 51.33 -33.72 -47.15
CA ILE A 240 50.86 -34.64 -46.10
C ILE A 240 50.75 -33.89 -44.75
N ALA A 241 51.75 -33.07 -44.41
CA ALA A 241 51.76 -32.26 -43.20
C ALA A 241 50.62 -31.23 -43.21
N LYS A 242 50.37 -30.56 -44.34
CA LYS A 242 49.24 -29.63 -44.49
C LYS A 242 47.89 -30.34 -44.30
N VAL A 243 47.70 -31.51 -44.89
CA VAL A 243 46.48 -32.31 -44.71
C VAL A 243 46.27 -32.70 -43.24
N LEU A 244 47.32 -33.07 -42.51
CA LEU A 244 47.24 -33.36 -41.06
C LEU A 244 46.92 -32.12 -40.22
N ILE A 245 47.50 -30.95 -40.55
CA ILE A 245 47.23 -29.68 -39.86
C ILE A 245 45.79 -29.23 -40.08
N ASP A 246 45.32 -29.23 -41.33
CA ASP A 246 43.97 -28.80 -41.68
C ASP A 246 42.91 -29.70 -41.05
N PHE A 247 43.18 -31.02 -41.00
CA PHE A 247 42.35 -31.97 -40.27
C PHE A 247 42.33 -31.66 -38.76
N THR A 248 43.49 -31.50 -38.14
CA THR A 248 43.58 -31.21 -36.70
C THR A 248 42.84 -29.93 -36.33
N LYS A 249 43.02 -28.84 -37.10
CA LYS A 249 42.33 -27.56 -36.89
C LYS A 249 40.81 -27.70 -36.96
N LEU A 250 40.30 -28.39 -37.98
CA LEU A 250 38.86 -28.59 -38.17
C LEU A 250 38.24 -29.35 -36.98
N TYR A 251 38.90 -30.39 -36.47
CA TYR A 251 38.39 -31.14 -35.33
C TYR A 251 38.50 -30.38 -34.02
N THR A 252 39.63 -29.70 -33.75
CA THR A 252 39.77 -28.86 -32.57
C THR A 252 38.66 -27.82 -32.51
N GLU A 253 38.35 -27.15 -33.63
CA GLU A 253 37.27 -26.17 -33.70
C GLU A 253 35.89 -26.80 -33.44
N ILE A 254 35.59 -27.95 -34.05
CA ILE A 254 34.32 -28.67 -33.85
C ILE A 254 34.18 -29.11 -32.38
N PHE A 255 35.22 -29.67 -31.77
CA PHE A 255 35.20 -30.12 -30.37
C PHE A 255 35.07 -28.94 -29.40
N SER A 256 35.80 -27.84 -29.60
CA SER A 256 35.69 -26.65 -28.76
C SER A 256 34.29 -26.03 -28.82
N ARG A 257 33.74 -25.84 -30.03
CA ARG A 257 32.37 -25.31 -30.19
C ARG A 257 31.30 -26.23 -29.60
N THR A 258 31.47 -27.54 -29.75
CA THR A 258 30.56 -28.53 -29.15
C THR A 258 30.64 -28.49 -27.62
N HIS A 259 31.84 -28.36 -27.06
CA HIS A 259 32.05 -28.25 -25.61
C HIS A 259 31.41 -26.98 -25.02
N GLU A 260 31.65 -25.81 -25.60
CA GLU A 260 31.04 -24.54 -25.17
C GLU A 260 29.50 -24.61 -25.22
N SER A 261 28.97 -25.18 -26.30
CA SER A 261 27.53 -25.33 -26.47
C SER A 261 26.93 -26.33 -25.47
N LEU A 262 27.65 -27.40 -25.10
CA LEU A 262 27.22 -28.34 -24.06
C LEU A 262 27.25 -27.72 -22.66
N VAL A 263 28.23 -26.85 -22.36
CA VAL A 263 28.29 -26.09 -21.11
C VAL A 263 27.08 -25.14 -21.00
N SER A 264 26.78 -24.42 -22.07
CA SER A 264 25.61 -23.53 -22.13
C SER A 264 24.28 -24.31 -22.06
N PHE A 265 24.20 -25.48 -22.71
CA PHE A 265 23.05 -26.37 -22.62
C PHE A 265 22.81 -26.87 -21.20
N LYS A 266 23.88 -27.20 -20.47
CA LYS A 266 23.80 -27.58 -19.05
C LYS A 266 23.28 -26.44 -18.18
N GLN A 267 23.79 -25.22 -18.36
CA GLN A 267 23.32 -24.04 -17.61
C GLN A 267 21.81 -23.83 -17.79
N ASN A 268 21.31 -23.90 -19.02
CA ASN A 268 19.87 -23.75 -19.28
C ASN A 268 19.04 -24.88 -18.63
N ILE A 269 19.55 -26.12 -18.56
CA ILE A 269 18.88 -27.22 -17.86
C ILE A 269 18.81 -26.96 -16.35
N ASP A 270 19.91 -26.47 -15.77
CA ASP A 270 19.96 -26.16 -14.34
C ASP A 270 19.02 -24.99 -13.99
N ASP A 271 18.94 -23.96 -14.85
CA ASP A 271 17.97 -22.86 -14.73
C ASP A 271 16.52 -23.35 -14.80
N ILE A 272 16.20 -24.26 -15.75
CA ILE A 272 14.85 -24.84 -15.86
C ILE A 272 14.49 -25.59 -14.57
N LYS A 273 15.41 -26.39 -14.02
CA LYS A 273 15.17 -27.14 -12.77
C LYS A 273 14.91 -26.22 -11.58
N GLU A 274 15.70 -25.16 -11.43
CA GLU A 274 15.50 -24.17 -10.37
C GLU A 274 14.11 -23.52 -10.49
N LYS A 275 13.73 -23.12 -11.70
CA LYS A 275 12.42 -22.49 -11.96
C LYS A 275 11.25 -23.46 -11.79
N ASP A 276 11.40 -24.73 -12.13
CA ASP A 276 10.38 -25.76 -11.85
C ASP A 276 10.23 -26.01 -10.34
N MET A 277 11.32 -26.00 -9.57
CA MET A 277 11.26 -26.09 -8.11
C MET A 277 10.57 -24.87 -7.49
N GLU A 278 10.82 -23.66 -8.00
CA GLU A 278 10.12 -22.45 -7.58
C GLU A 278 8.63 -22.48 -7.97
N LEU A 279 8.29 -22.90 -9.19
CA LEU A 279 6.92 -23.05 -9.67
C LEU A 279 6.12 -24.04 -8.83
N ALA A 280 6.74 -25.14 -8.39
CA ALA A 280 6.11 -26.11 -7.49
C ALA A 280 5.73 -25.46 -6.15
N LYS A 281 6.65 -24.68 -5.55
CA LYS A 281 6.40 -23.93 -4.30
C LYS A 281 5.29 -22.89 -4.46
N VAL A 282 5.33 -22.10 -5.53
CA VAL A 282 4.32 -21.06 -5.79
C VAL A 282 2.95 -21.67 -6.09
N SER A 283 2.90 -22.80 -6.80
CA SER A 283 1.65 -23.50 -7.09
C SER A 283 0.99 -24.07 -5.83
N THR A 284 1.77 -24.58 -4.88
CA THR A 284 1.25 -24.98 -3.56
C THR A 284 0.73 -23.79 -2.73
N MET A 285 1.34 -22.60 -2.87
CA MET A 285 0.87 -21.39 -2.19
C MET A 285 -0.43 -20.85 -2.82
N ALA A 286 -0.53 -20.82 -4.14
CA ALA A 286 -1.74 -20.38 -4.85
C ALA A 286 -2.93 -21.34 -4.59
N ALA A 287 -2.69 -22.64 -4.54
CA ALA A 287 -3.72 -23.63 -4.20
C ALA A 287 -4.18 -23.54 -2.73
N ALA A 288 -3.34 -23.00 -1.83
CA ALA A 288 -3.73 -22.72 -0.44
C ALA A 288 -4.57 -21.43 -0.32
N GLU A 289 -4.39 -20.44 -1.21
CA GLU A 289 -5.22 -19.23 -1.26
C GLU A 289 -6.61 -19.47 -1.88
N GLU A 290 -6.76 -20.42 -2.81
CA GLU A 290 -8.06 -20.75 -3.43
C GLU A 290 -8.96 -21.65 -2.57
N ASN A 291 -8.42 -22.32 -1.54
CA ASN A 291 -9.16 -23.23 -0.65
C ASN A 291 -9.56 -22.63 0.72
N THR A 292 -9.43 -21.31 0.91
CA THR A 292 -9.70 -20.63 2.20
C THR A 292 -11.00 -19.85 2.24
N THR A 293 -11.92 -20.02 1.29
CA THR A 293 -13.24 -19.38 1.40
C THR A 293 -14.04 -20.00 2.55
N VAL A 294 -14.32 -19.19 3.58
CA VAL A 294 -15.05 -19.66 4.76
C VAL A 294 -16.54 -19.51 4.51
N ASP A 295 -17.21 -20.65 4.26
CA ASP A 295 -18.67 -20.72 4.14
C ASP A 295 -19.37 -20.80 5.50
N SER A 296 -18.66 -21.26 6.55
CA SER A 296 -19.15 -21.29 7.92
C SER A 296 -18.02 -21.15 8.95
N TYR A 297 -18.29 -20.44 10.04
CA TYR A 297 -17.33 -20.19 11.12
C TYR A 297 -17.20 -21.40 12.04
N THR A 298 -15.97 -21.88 12.23
CA THR A 298 -15.58 -22.92 13.20
C THR A 298 -15.25 -22.30 14.55
N SER A 299 -15.06 -23.11 15.60
CA SER A 299 -14.66 -22.63 16.93
C SER A 299 -13.39 -21.78 16.89
N ASP A 300 -12.38 -22.19 16.10
CA ASP A 300 -11.12 -21.46 15.97
C ASP A 300 -11.32 -20.09 15.30
N HIS A 301 -12.19 -20.01 14.29
CA HIS A 301 -12.55 -18.75 13.65
C HIS A 301 -13.22 -17.81 14.66
N LEU A 302 -14.16 -18.34 15.47
CA LEU A 302 -14.84 -17.54 16.49
C LEU A 302 -13.86 -17.00 17.54
N ASP A 303 -12.85 -17.77 17.93
CA ASP A 303 -11.84 -17.32 18.90
C ASP A 303 -10.90 -16.26 18.33
N LEU A 304 -10.65 -16.24 17.02
CA LEU A 304 -9.96 -15.14 16.35
C LEU A 304 -10.82 -13.88 16.33
N ILE A 305 -12.10 -14.01 15.99
CA ILE A 305 -13.07 -12.90 15.93
C ILE A 305 -13.23 -12.26 17.32
N LYS A 306 -13.33 -13.06 18.39
CA LYS A 306 -13.39 -12.54 19.77
C LYS A 306 -12.15 -11.72 20.14
N ARG A 307 -10.96 -12.20 19.74
CA ARG A 307 -9.71 -11.48 20.00
C ARG A 307 -9.66 -10.15 19.24
N ASP A 308 -10.02 -10.16 17.96
CA ASP A 308 -10.13 -8.93 17.15
C ASP A 308 -11.07 -7.91 17.82
N LYS A 309 -12.27 -8.36 18.19
CA LYS A 309 -13.27 -7.53 18.86
C LYS A 309 -12.67 -6.85 20.10
N VAL A 310 -12.08 -7.61 21.02
CA VAL A 310 -11.51 -7.05 22.27
C VAL A 310 -10.43 -6.01 21.99
N ILE A 311 -9.58 -6.26 20.99
CA ILE A 311 -8.52 -5.32 20.58
C ILE A 311 -9.14 -4.03 20.04
N VAL A 312 -10.03 -4.12 19.07
CA VAL A 312 -10.67 -2.97 18.42
C VAL A 312 -11.49 -2.16 19.44
N ASP A 313 -12.26 -2.82 20.28
CA ASP A 313 -13.11 -2.19 21.29
C ASP A 313 -12.30 -1.33 22.26
N THR A 314 -11.13 -1.83 22.68
CA THR A 314 -10.24 -1.10 23.61
C THR A 314 -9.66 0.16 22.97
N ILE A 315 -9.25 0.07 21.70
CA ILE A 315 -8.58 1.16 20.98
C ILE A 315 -9.59 2.26 20.63
N VAL A 316 -10.69 1.86 20.00
CA VAL A 316 -11.64 2.76 19.33
C VAL A 316 -12.42 3.59 20.34
N VAL A 317 -12.86 2.96 21.44
CA VAL A 317 -13.63 3.65 22.50
C VAL A 317 -12.78 4.68 23.23
N GLY A 318 -11.57 4.30 23.64
CA GLY A 318 -10.66 5.20 24.35
C GLY A 318 -10.26 6.42 23.52
N ALA A 319 -10.14 6.25 22.20
CA ALA A 319 -9.86 7.35 21.29
C ALA A 319 -11.09 8.26 21.06
N ALA A 320 -12.29 7.69 20.89
CA ALA A 320 -13.51 8.47 20.73
C ALA A 320 -13.82 9.36 21.96
N GLU A 321 -13.56 8.87 23.18
CA GLU A 321 -13.75 9.64 24.43
C GLU A 321 -12.75 10.82 24.58
N LYS A 322 -11.60 10.73 23.91
CA LYS A 322 -10.55 11.76 23.90
C LYS A 322 -10.64 12.71 22.70
N SER A 323 -11.55 12.46 21.76
CA SER A 323 -11.70 13.25 20.54
C SER A 323 -12.04 14.72 20.83
N PRO A 324 -11.44 15.69 20.12
CA PRO A 324 -11.77 17.12 20.26
C PRO A 324 -13.25 17.44 20.03
N ASN A 325 -13.92 16.73 19.11
CA ASN A 325 -15.33 16.96 18.74
C ASN A 325 -16.31 16.06 19.49
N ARG A 326 -15.91 15.48 20.63
CA ARG A 326 -16.75 14.54 21.40
C ARG A 326 -18.08 15.15 21.81
N VAL A 327 -19.14 14.35 21.69
CA VAL A 327 -20.46 14.62 22.28
C VAL A 327 -20.79 13.55 23.33
N PRO A 328 -21.75 13.78 24.24
CA PRO A 328 -22.26 12.72 25.11
C PRO A 328 -22.56 11.46 24.29
N PHE A 329 -22.21 10.28 24.78
CA PHE A 329 -22.46 9.00 24.10
C PHE A 329 -21.62 8.69 22.84
N SER A 330 -20.54 9.44 22.56
CA SER A 330 -19.65 9.12 21.42
C SER A 330 -19.05 7.70 21.49
N GLY A 331 -18.89 7.15 22.71
CA GLY A 331 -18.37 5.80 22.96
C GLY A 331 -19.43 4.71 23.21
N ALA A 332 -20.73 4.99 23.05
CA ALA A 332 -21.80 4.05 23.43
C ALA A 332 -21.88 2.81 22.53
N ARG A 333 -21.39 2.91 21.29
CA ARG A 333 -21.45 1.93 20.19
C ARG A 333 -22.85 1.50 19.72
N ILE A 334 -23.85 1.61 20.57
CA ILE A 334 -25.25 1.67 20.14
C ILE A 334 -25.46 3.03 19.46
N MET A 335 -26.04 2.99 18.28
CA MET A 335 -26.36 4.17 17.49
C MET A 335 -27.60 4.86 18.06
N LEU A 336 -27.49 6.17 18.32
CA LEU A 336 -28.53 6.97 18.96
C LEU A 336 -28.72 8.29 18.22
N ASN A 337 -29.94 8.82 18.19
CA ASN A 337 -30.23 10.18 17.68
C ASN A 337 -29.30 11.24 18.31
N ALA A 338 -28.97 11.11 19.59
CA ALA A 338 -28.09 12.03 20.33
C ALA A 338 -26.66 12.13 19.77
N GLN A 339 -26.21 11.15 18.97
CA GLN A 339 -24.90 11.16 18.33
C GLN A 339 -24.89 11.95 17.01
N ILE A 340 -26.05 12.26 16.45
CA ILE A 340 -26.19 12.87 15.12
C ILE A 340 -26.53 14.35 15.28
N PRO A 341 -25.65 15.28 14.84
CA PRO A 341 -25.90 16.72 15.02
C PRO A 341 -27.16 17.25 14.33
N ASP A 342 -27.46 16.74 13.13
CA ASP A 342 -28.66 17.09 12.36
C ASP A 342 -29.28 15.81 11.80
N ILE A 343 -30.27 15.28 12.54
CA ILE A 343 -30.91 13.99 12.22
C ILE A 343 -31.59 14.00 10.85
N THR A 344 -32.13 15.15 10.43
CA THR A 344 -32.82 15.30 9.13
C THR A 344 -31.87 15.12 7.94
N LYS A 345 -30.56 15.31 8.16
CA LYS A 345 -29.51 15.12 7.16
C LYS A 345 -28.58 13.95 7.47
N ALA A 346 -28.96 13.07 8.40
CA ALA A 346 -28.15 11.92 8.82
C ALA A 346 -27.68 11.08 7.63
N ASN A 347 -28.65 10.66 6.81
CA ASN A 347 -28.46 9.77 5.67
C ASN A 347 -27.60 10.39 4.57
N GLU A 348 -27.56 11.71 4.44
CA GLU A 348 -26.76 12.39 3.42
C GLU A 348 -25.36 12.71 3.94
N GLN A 349 -25.26 13.27 5.15
CA GLN A 349 -24.07 13.99 5.57
C GLN A 349 -23.22 13.26 6.60
N TYR A 350 -23.82 12.48 7.51
CA TYR A 350 -23.14 12.04 8.73
C TYR A 350 -22.79 10.55 8.75
N ILE A 351 -23.59 9.70 8.10
CA ILE A 351 -23.41 8.25 8.18
C ILE A 351 -22.50 7.75 7.04
N ALA A 352 -21.42 7.05 7.40
CA ALA A 352 -20.45 6.44 6.52
C ALA A 352 -20.82 4.99 6.16
N THR A 353 -21.60 4.78 5.10
CA THR A 353 -21.81 3.43 4.53
C THR A 353 -20.72 3.09 3.51
N PRO A 354 -20.50 1.81 3.15
CA PRO A 354 -19.48 1.43 2.17
C PRO A 354 -19.59 2.22 0.86
N GLN A 355 -20.81 2.35 0.32
CA GLN A 355 -21.07 3.17 -0.87
C GLN A 355 -20.64 4.63 -0.71
N LYS A 356 -21.01 5.29 0.39
CA LYS A 356 -20.70 6.72 0.59
C LYS A 356 -19.21 6.96 0.82
N VAL A 357 -18.53 5.99 1.44
CA VAL A 357 -17.06 6.02 1.57
C VAL A 357 -16.42 5.85 0.19
N ILE A 358 -16.92 4.97 -0.66
CA ILE A 358 -16.46 4.82 -2.06
C ILE A 358 -16.66 6.11 -2.85
N GLU A 359 -17.82 6.75 -2.76
CA GLU A 359 -18.10 8.03 -3.44
C GLU A 359 -17.15 9.14 -2.94
N SER A 360 -16.93 9.21 -1.63
CA SER A 360 -15.99 10.15 -1.01
C SER A 360 -14.56 9.89 -1.47
N LEU A 361 -14.14 8.62 -1.56
CA LEU A 361 -12.82 8.23 -2.08
C LEU A 361 -12.66 8.64 -3.54
N LYS A 362 -13.64 8.33 -4.42
CA LYS A 362 -13.62 8.76 -5.83
C LYS A 362 -13.40 10.28 -5.94
N LYS A 363 -14.14 11.05 -5.13
CA LYS A 363 -14.03 12.51 -5.07
C LYS A 363 -12.66 12.98 -4.60
N ILE A 364 -12.14 12.44 -3.50
CA ILE A 364 -10.85 12.85 -2.94
C ILE A 364 -9.69 12.45 -3.86
N LEU A 365 -9.73 11.26 -4.46
CA LEU A 365 -8.69 10.76 -5.36
C LEU A 365 -8.68 11.48 -6.72
N SER A 366 -9.79 12.10 -7.13
CA SER A 366 -9.79 13.03 -8.27
C SER A 366 -9.00 14.32 -7.99
N ILE A 367 -8.80 14.66 -6.71
CA ILE A 367 -8.07 15.83 -6.25
C ILE A 367 -6.63 15.44 -5.89
N HIS A 368 -6.44 14.48 -4.99
CA HIS A 368 -5.13 14.01 -4.54
C HIS A 368 -4.71 12.76 -5.33
N ILE A 369 -4.04 12.98 -6.46
CA ILE A 369 -3.85 11.93 -7.48
C ILE A 369 -2.78 10.89 -7.13
N ASN A 370 -1.92 11.17 -6.15
CA ASN A 370 -0.88 10.26 -5.65
C ASN A 370 -1.10 9.85 -4.18
N ALA A 371 -2.33 9.94 -3.68
CA ALA A 371 -2.68 9.62 -2.29
C ALA A 371 -2.31 8.18 -1.88
N PHE A 372 -2.49 7.24 -2.80
CA PHE A 372 -2.14 5.84 -2.65
C PHE A 372 -1.29 5.37 -3.84
N PRO A 373 -0.44 4.35 -3.65
CA PRO A 373 0.24 3.70 -4.76
C PRO A 373 -0.78 3.11 -5.74
N LYS A 374 -0.39 3.01 -7.01
CA LYS A 374 -1.21 2.41 -8.06
C LYS A 374 -0.66 1.03 -8.43
N ASP A 375 -1.54 0.11 -8.77
CA ASP A 375 -1.17 -1.16 -9.38
C ASP A 375 -0.77 -0.99 -10.86
N GLU A 376 -0.42 -2.10 -11.52
CA GLU A 376 -0.02 -2.13 -12.94
C GLU A 376 -1.15 -1.68 -13.88
N ASP A 377 -2.40 -1.83 -13.46
CA ASP A 377 -3.59 -1.42 -14.21
C ASP A 377 -3.97 0.05 -13.93
N GLY A 378 -3.22 0.74 -13.07
CA GLY A 378 -3.41 2.15 -12.72
C GLY A 378 -4.47 2.40 -11.65
N ASN A 379 -4.99 1.37 -11.00
CA ASN A 379 -5.95 1.48 -9.90
C ASN A 379 -5.24 1.71 -8.58
N TYR A 380 -5.90 2.42 -7.65
CA TYR A 380 -5.33 2.69 -6.34
C TYR A 380 -5.32 1.44 -5.44
N ILE A 381 -4.17 1.14 -4.86
CA ILE A 381 -4.02 0.09 -3.83
C ILE A 381 -4.37 0.72 -2.48
N ILE A 382 -5.64 0.62 -2.10
CA ILE A 382 -6.16 1.21 -0.86
C ILE A 382 -6.13 0.16 0.26
N PRO A 383 -5.57 0.49 1.44
CA PRO A 383 -5.67 -0.35 2.63
C PRO A 383 -7.14 -0.63 3.01
N PRO A 384 -7.46 -1.75 3.68
CA PRO A 384 -8.78 -1.99 4.27
C PRO A 384 -9.29 -0.78 5.08
N ILE A 385 -10.58 -0.45 4.96
CA ILE A 385 -11.21 0.67 5.68
C ILE A 385 -12.33 0.11 6.55
N LEU A 386 -12.01 -0.24 7.78
CA LEU A 386 -12.95 -0.88 8.69
C LEU A 386 -13.90 0.15 9.30
N ILE A 387 -15.18 0.10 8.92
CA ILE A 387 -16.22 0.96 9.46
C ILE A 387 -16.75 0.32 10.76
N GLU A 388 -16.55 1.00 11.88
CA GLU A 388 -16.91 0.55 13.22
C GLU A 388 -18.11 1.35 13.75
N PRO A 389 -18.97 0.71 14.58
CA PRO A 389 -20.15 1.34 15.14
C PRO A 389 -19.74 2.27 16.30
N ILE A 390 -19.12 3.40 15.97
CA ILE A 390 -18.73 4.46 16.89
C ILE A 390 -18.79 5.82 16.18
N ARG A 391 -18.75 6.90 16.97
CA ARG A 391 -18.67 8.27 16.47
C ARG A 391 -17.26 8.86 16.63
N ASN A 392 -16.87 9.74 15.71
CA ASN A 392 -15.67 10.58 15.78
C ASN A 392 -14.32 9.85 15.82
N PHE A 393 -14.24 8.67 15.21
CA PHE A 393 -12.98 7.92 15.15
C PHE A 393 -12.51 7.76 13.71
N VAL A 394 -11.24 8.09 13.47
CA VAL A 394 -10.51 7.76 12.24
C VAL A 394 -9.06 7.62 12.63
N ASP A 395 -8.48 6.46 12.41
CA ASP A 395 -7.05 6.26 12.60
C ASP A 395 -6.50 5.19 11.63
N PHE A 396 -5.19 5.21 11.44
CA PHE A 396 -4.46 4.26 10.60
C PHE A 396 -3.59 3.34 11.48
N PHE A 397 -3.89 2.04 11.44
CA PHE A 397 -3.19 1.00 12.18
C PHE A 397 -2.38 0.15 11.22
N ASP A 398 -1.11 0.53 11.00
CA ASP A 398 -0.09 -0.15 10.18
C ASP A 398 -0.49 -0.54 8.75
N ASP A 399 -1.49 -1.40 8.59
CA ASP A 399 -1.99 -1.97 7.34
C ASP A 399 -3.47 -1.64 7.04
N ARG A 400 -4.20 -0.92 7.90
CA ARG A 400 -5.63 -0.61 7.70
C ARG A 400 -6.11 0.67 8.38
N PHE A 401 -7.21 1.22 7.89
CA PHE A 401 -7.96 2.28 8.58
C PHE A 401 -9.04 1.69 9.45
N ILE A 402 -9.30 2.34 10.57
CA ILE A 402 -10.53 2.16 11.34
C ILE A 402 -11.25 3.50 11.38
N MET A 403 -12.52 3.48 11.00
CA MET A 403 -13.35 4.66 10.82
C MET A 403 -14.69 4.46 11.53
N GLY A 404 -15.16 5.47 12.27
CA GLY A 404 -16.48 5.44 12.89
C GLY A 404 -17.59 5.63 11.87
N ILE A 405 -18.70 4.92 12.05
CA ILE A 405 -19.92 5.01 11.24
C ILE A 405 -20.53 6.42 11.22
N ILE A 406 -20.43 7.18 12.33
CA ILE A 406 -20.87 8.57 12.39
C ILE A 406 -19.66 9.50 12.30
N SER A 407 -19.65 10.33 11.26
CA SER A 407 -18.64 11.37 11.11
C SER A 407 -18.75 12.42 12.20
N GLY A 408 -17.61 12.71 12.80
CA GLY A 408 -17.42 13.82 13.74
C GLY A 408 -16.88 15.09 13.12
N GLU A 409 -16.54 15.04 11.84
CA GLU A 409 -15.91 16.15 11.16
C GLU A 409 -16.98 17.14 10.68
N PRO A 410 -16.77 18.46 10.84
CA PRO A 410 -17.68 19.43 10.26
C PRO A 410 -17.54 19.43 8.73
N GLY A 411 -18.66 19.36 8.03
CA GLY A 411 -18.69 19.62 6.59
C GLY A 411 -18.29 21.06 6.27
N ARG A 412 -17.73 21.30 5.09
CA ARG A 412 -17.37 22.66 4.62
C ARG A 412 -17.79 22.87 3.18
N ARG A 413 -18.36 24.05 2.93
CA ARG A 413 -18.80 24.47 1.60
C ARG A 413 -17.78 25.42 0.99
N GLY A 414 -17.48 25.20 -0.28
CA GLY A 414 -16.55 26.00 -1.04
C GLY A 414 -17.11 26.36 -2.41
N ALA A 415 -16.49 27.35 -3.07
CA ALA A 415 -16.94 27.88 -4.36
C ALA A 415 -16.86 26.85 -5.50
N ASN A 416 -15.83 25.99 -5.49
CA ASN A 416 -15.60 24.98 -6.52
C ASN A 416 -16.01 23.59 -6.03
N VAL A 417 -15.68 23.26 -4.78
CA VAL A 417 -15.94 21.94 -4.18
C VAL A 417 -16.43 22.13 -2.75
N SER A 418 -17.53 21.45 -2.42
CA SER A 418 -18.04 21.32 -1.06
C SER A 418 -17.83 19.90 -0.56
N PHE A 419 -17.42 19.73 0.69
CA PHE A 419 -17.22 18.43 1.33
C PHE A 419 -18.22 18.23 2.46
N THR A 420 -18.87 17.07 2.46
CA THR A 420 -19.70 16.58 3.55
C THR A 420 -18.83 16.19 4.76
N PRO A 421 -19.43 15.99 5.95
CA PRO A 421 -18.74 15.37 7.09
C PRO A 421 -18.04 14.05 6.75
N VAL A 422 -18.68 13.18 5.97
CA VAL A 422 -18.07 11.89 5.54
C VAL A 422 -16.89 12.14 4.60
N ASP A 423 -17.00 13.09 3.65
CA ASP A 423 -15.89 13.47 2.78
C ASP A 423 -14.67 13.91 3.60
N PHE A 424 -14.86 14.76 4.62
CA PHE A 424 -13.76 15.18 5.49
C PHE A 424 -13.18 14.04 6.32
N GLN A 425 -14.02 13.11 6.78
CA GLN A 425 -13.58 11.91 7.49
C GLN A 425 -12.68 11.03 6.61
N VAL A 426 -13.05 10.83 5.34
CA VAL A 426 -12.22 10.09 4.38
C VAL A 426 -10.95 10.87 4.02
N MET A 427 -11.03 12.20 3.87
CA MET A 427 -9.86 13.03 3.61
C MET A 427 -8.88 12.99 4.78
N LYS A 428 -9.38 12.91 6.02
CA LYS A 428 -8.56 12.68 7.22
C LYS A 428 -7.85 11.33 7.18
N ALA A 429 -8.54 10.26 6.76
CA ALA A 429 -7.91 8.95 6.57
C ALA A 429 -6.76 9.01 5.54
N VAL A 430 -6.95 9.71 4.42
CA VAL A 430 -5.89 9.95 3.44
C VAL A 430 -4.71 10.74 4.05
N GLY A 431 -5.00 11.77 4.85
CA GLY A 431 -3.96 12.53 5.56
C GLY A 431 -3.18 11.67 6.56
N LEU A 432 -3.87 10.79 7.30
CA LEU A 432 -3.24 9.85 8.23
C LEU A 432 -2.33 8.85 7.50
N TYR A 433 -2.74 8.40 6.32
CA TYR A 433 -1.91 7.54 5.47
C TYR A 433 -0.65 8.23 4.96
N LEU A 434 -0.78 9.50 4.59
CA LEU A 434 0.35 10.35 4.21
C LEU A 434 1.32 10.52 5.39
N ALA A 435 0.78 10.63 6.61
CA ALA A 435 1.52 10.83 7.85
C ALA A 435 1.90 9.54 8.60
N LYS A 436 1.77 8.37 7.96
CA LYS A 436 1.95 7.06 8.60
C LYS A 436 3.39 6.81 9.05
N ASP A 437 4.36 7.35 8.32
CA ASP A 437 5.76 7.06 8.54
C ASP A 437 6.24 7.61 9.91
N PRO A 438 7.14 6.88 10.59
CA PRO A 438 7.69 7.34 11.85
C PRO A 438 8.58 8.57 11.64
N ILE A 439 8.51 9.50 12.60
CA ILE A 439 9.32 10.73 12.60
C ILE A 439 10.80 10.41 12.72
N TYR A 440 11.13 9.42 13.56
CA TYR A 440 12.50 9.00 13.84
C TYR A 440 12.76 7.60 13.30
N ASP A 441 13.98 7.38 12.83
CA ASP A 441 14.48 6.06 12.43
C ASP A 441 14.85 5.19 13.65
N TYR A 442 15.41 4.01 13.42
CA TYR A 442 15.81 3.11 14.51
C TYR A 442 17.02 3.60 15.33
N ARG A 443 17.73 4.62 14.85
CA ARG A 443 18.87 5.26 15.52
C ARG A 443 18.46 6.51 16.30
N GLY A 444 17.20 6.93 16.18
CA GLY A 444 16.69 8.15 16.79
C GLY A 444 16.97 9.42 15.96
N GLU A 445 17.42 9.27 14.72
CA GLU A 445 17.60 10.37 13.77
C GLU A 445 16.28 10.66 13.04
N ILE A 446 16.08 11.90 12.59
CA ILE A 446 14.89 12.25 11.80
C ILE A 446 14.91 11.44 10.51
N ASN A 447 13.79 10.79 10.20
CA ASN A 447 13.64 9.95 9.02
C ASN A 447 13.40 10.80 7.76
N GLU A 448 14.45 11.46 7.29
CA GLU A 448 14.43 12.34 6.11
C GLU A 448 13.94 11.59 4.85
N GLY A 449 13.18 12.29 4.00
CA GLY A 449 12.61 11.69 2.78
C GLY A 449 11.25 11.01 2.98
N THR A 450 10.72 11.04 4.21
CA THR A 450 9.32 10.75 4.51
C THR A 450 8.53 12.03 4.76
N PHE A 451 7.21 12.01 4.56
CA PHE A 451 6.37 13.19 4.80
C PHE A 451 6.54 13.72 6.22
N MET A 452 6.42 12.84 7.23
CA MET A 452 6.53 13.26 8.63
C MET A 452 7.95 13.68 9.02
N GLY A 453 8.99 12.98 8.56
CA GLY A 453 10.38 13.40 8.82
C GLY A 453 10.62 14.83 8.34
N ASP A 454 10.23 15.14 7.10
CA ASP A 454 10.40 16.48 6.53
C ASP A 454 9.47 17.52 7.19
N TYR A 455 8.27 17.12 7.65
CA TYR A 455 7.25 18.04 8.18
C TYR A 455 7.51 18.47 9.64
N THR A 456 8.02 17.56 10.48
CA THR A 456 8.02 17.68 11.96
C THR A 456 8.85 18.80 12.55
N GLY A 457 9.80 19.37 11.81
CA GLY A 457 10.57 20.54 12.24
C GLY A 457 11.93 20.63 11.58
N LYS A 458 12.57 21.78 11.69
CA LYS A 458 13.98 21.97 11.28
C LYS A 458 14.81 22.15 12.54
N ILE A 459 15.92 21.42 12.67
CA ILE A 459 16.88 21.65 13.74
C ILE A 459 17.69 22.89 13.36
N GLU A 460 17.43 24.01 14.03
CA GLU A 460 18.26 25.20 13.90
C GLU A 460 19.31 25.21 15.02
N LYS A 461 20.58 25.22 14.61
CA LYS A 461 21.70 25.37 15.53
C LYS A 461 22.07 26.84 15.60
N SER A 462 21.82 27.48 16.73
CA SER A 462 22.26 28.85 17.00
C SER A 462 23.51 28.81 17.87
N ALA A 463 24.54 29.56 17.47
CA ALA A 463 25.72 29.79 18.28
C ALA A 463 25.57 31.15 18.97
N GLN A 464 25.44 31.16 20.29
CA GLN A 464 25.44 32.39 21.08
C GLN A 464 26.74 32.52 21.86
N VAL A 465 27.36 33.69 21.77
CA VAL A 465 28.50 34.04 22.62
C VAL A 465 27.96 34.49 23.97
N LYS A 466 28.21 33.70 25.02
CA LYS A 466 27.95 34.11 26.40
C LYS A 466 29.26 34.52 27.07
N TRP A 467 29.27 35.73 27.61
CA TRP A 467 30.37 36.23 28.43
C TRP A 467 30.13 35.78 29.87
N THR A 468 31.00 34.95 30.43
CA THR A 468 30.84 34.42 31.80
C THR A 468 32.04 34.76 32.68
N GLY A 469 31.76 35.21 33.91
CA GLY A 469 32.75 35.56 34.95
C GLY A 469 33.24 37.01 34.90
N GLU A 470 33.83 37.49 36.01
CA GLU A 470 34.36 38.85 36.17
C GLU A 470 35.44 39.22 35.13
N GLN A 471 36.12 38.23 34.55
CA GLN A 471 37.16 38.41 33.54
C GLN A 471 36.66 38.38 32.08
N LYS A 472 35.34 38.34 31.82
CA LYS A 472 34.76 38.28 30.46
C LYS A 472 35.45 37.25 29.55
N LYS A 473 35.53 35.99 29.98
CA LYS A 473 35.99 34.93 29.07
C LYS A 473 34.87 34.58 28.08
N MET A 474 35.24 34.48 26.81
CA MET A 474 34.33 34.29 25.68
C MET A 474 34.00 32.80 25.57
N ASN A 475 32.77 32.40 25.89
CA ASN A 475 32.31 31.01 25.73
C ASN A 475 31.28 30.94 24.61
N LEU A 476 31.54 30.07 23.64
CA LEU A 476 30.63 29.82 22.52
C LEU A 476 29.67 28.70 22.93
N VAL A 477 28.41 29.06 23.15
CA VAL A 477 27.35 28.10 23.50
C VAL A 477 26.57 27.79 22.23
N MET A 478 26.63 26.54 21.80
CA MET A 478 25.77 26.05 20.73
C MET A 478 24.46 25.54 21.35
N SER A 479 23.35 26.17 20.97
CA SER A 479 22.00 25.68 21.23
C SER A 479 21.41 25.11 19.94
N ALA A 480 20.75 23.96 20.03
CA ALA A 480 19.94 23.41 18.95
C ALA A 480 18.48 23.51 19.37
N GLU A 481 17.64 24.13 18.54
CA GLU A 481 16.20 24.26 18.76
C GLU A 481 15.44 23.65 17.59
N LEU A 482 14.36 22.92 17.87
CA LEU A 482 13.47 22.41 16.84
C LEU A 482 12.48 23.50 16.46
N VAL A 483 12.74 24.17 15.34
CA VAL A 483 11.89 25.25 14.85
C VAL A 483 10.75 24.67 14.02
N ASP A 484 9.57 25.27 14.15
CA ASP A 484 8.38 24.91 13.36
C ASP A 484 7.88 23.48 13.62
N ALA A 485 8.03 23.03 14.87
CA ALA A 485 7.58 21.73 15.37
C ALA A 485 6.10 21.45 15.00
N ALA A 486 5.79 20.21 14.61
CA ALA A 486 4.41 19.80 14.36
C ALA A 486 4.18 18.35 14.79
N SER A 487 3.05 18.12 15.47
CA SER A 487 2.56 16.77 15.73
C SER A 487 1.97 16.14 14.46
N ARG A 488 1.72 14.82 14.50
CA ARG A 488 1.00 14.12 13.43
C ARG A 488 -0.41 14.68 13.24
N GLU A 489 -1.11 14.98 14.33
CA GLU A 489 -2.46 15.57 14.28
C GLU A 489 -2.42 16.95 13.59
N ASP A 490 -1.42 17.78 13.91
CA ASP A 490 -1.23 19.07 13.23
C ASP A 490 -0.98 18.89 11.74
N ALA A 491 -0.15 17.91 11.35
CA ALA A 491 0.16 17.65 9.94
C ALA A 491 -1.09 17.23 9.14
N VAL A 492 -1.91 16.33 9.71
CA VAL A 492 -3.16 15.87 9.10
C VAL A 492 -4.16 17.02 8.97
N GLN A 493 -4.35 17.81 10.03
CA GLN A 493 -5.27 18.95 10.01
C GLN A 493 -4.82 20.01 8.98
N ASN A 494 -3.52 20.31 8.95
CA ASN A 494 -2.93 21.21 7.97
C ASN A 494 -3.14 20.73 6.54
N TYR A 495 -2.96 19.42 6.28
CA TYR A 495 -3.26 18.82 4.98
C TYR A 495 -4.74 19.04 4.58
N MET A 496 -5.68 18.72 5.48
CA MET A 496 -7.12 18.86 5.22
C MET A 496 -7.51 20.31 4.90
N ASP A 497 -7.02 21.26 5.72
CA ASP A 497 -7.30 22.69 5.56
C ASP A 497 -6.66 23.26 4.29
N PHE A 498 -5.41 22.88 4.01
CA PHE A 498 -4.68 23.34 2.83
C PHE A 498 -5.33 22.86 1.53
N VAL A 499 -5.64 21.55 1.44
CA VAL A 499 -6.30 20.99 0.25
C VAL A 499 -7.65 21.67 0.02
N PHE A 500 -8.49 21.79 1.05
CA PHE A 500 -9.79 22.44 0.94
C PHE A 500 -9.70 23.90 0.50
N ASN A 501 -8.74 24.67 1.02
CA ASN A 501 -8.56 26.06 0.63
C ASN A 501 -8.12 26.19 -0.82
N VAL A 502 -7.09 25.44 -1.21
CA VAL A 502 -6.48 25.53 -2.54
C VAL A 502 -7.47 25.14 -3.64
N ILE A 503 -8.22 24.05 -3.47
CA ILE A 503 -9.21 23.64 -4.49
C ILE A 503 -10.33 24.66 -4.68
N ASN A 504 -10.57 25.51 -3.68
CA ASN A 504 -11.59 26.56 -3.69
C ASN A 504 -11.02 27.95 -4.02
N GLY A 505 -9.76 28.04 -4.47
CA GLY A 505 -9.12 29.30 -4.81
C GLY A 505 -8.87 30.22 -3.61
N LEU A 506 -8.92 29.67 -2.40
CA LEU A 506 -8.56 30.38 -1.17
C LEU A 506 -7.06 30.24 -0.93
N GLY A 507 -6.47 31.26 -0.29
CA GLY A 507 -5.07 31.19 0.13
C GLY A 507 -4.81 30.08 1.16
N PRO A 508 -3.56 29.63 1.31
CA PRO A 508 -3.19 28.66 2.33
C PRO A 508 -3.54 29.16 3.75
N PRO A 509 -3.77 28.26 4.71
CA PRO A 509 -4.06 28.64 6.10
C PRO A 509 -3.03 29.65 6.65
N PRO A 510 -3.45 30.78 7.26
CA PRO A 510 -2.54 31.87 7.63
C PRO A 510 -1.43 31.49 8.61
N LYS A 511 -1.67 30.47 9.45
CA LYS A 511 -0.72 29.98 10.45
C LYS A 511 0.30 28.98 9.90
N MET A 512 0.16 28.57 8.63
CA MET A 512 1.04 27.58 8.01
C MET A 512 2.31 28.23 7.46
N SER A 513 3.47 27.70 7.85
CA SER A 513 4.76 28.18 7.35
C SER A 513 4.94 27.85 5.86
N LYS A 514 5.75 28.65 5.15
CA LYS A 514 6.06 28.40 3.73
C LYS A 514 6.78 27.07 3.52
N ARG A 515 7.61 26.66 4.48
CA ARG A 515 8.24 25.33 4.54
C ARG A 515 7.20 24.22 4.58
N LYS A 516 6.22 24.28 5.49
CA LYS A 516 5.15 23.28 5.61
C LYS A 516 4.32 23.19 4.34
N ILE A 517 4.04 24.31 3.68
CA ILE A 517 3.37 24.33 2.36
C ILE A 517 4.23 23.61 1.31
N ASN A 518 5.55 23.87 1.26
CA ASN A 518 6.45 23.17 0.33
C ASN A 518 6.44 21.66 0.56
N VAL A 519 6.57 21.22 1.83
CA VAL A 519 6.56 19.80 2.19
C VAL A 519 5.23 19.15 1.82
N LEU A 520 4.09 19.79 2.13
CA LEU A 520 2.78 19.28 1.74
C LEU A 520 2.68 19.11 0.23
N LEU A 521 3.05 20.11 -0.55
CA LEU A 521 3.02 20.00 -2.01
C LEU A 521 3.97 18.91 -2.50
N ARG A 522 5.18 18.80 -1.94
CA ARG A 522 6.18 17.76 -2.31
C ARG A 522 5.64 16.34 -2.21
N TYR A 523 4.76 16.05 -1.25
CA TYR A 523 4.22 14.70 -1.03
C TYR A 523 2.77 14.55 -1.47
N ALA A 524 1.97 15.61 -1.53
CA ALA A 524 0.57 15.60 -1.96
C ALA A 524 0.39 16.34 -3.28
N THR A 525 0.13 15.60 -4.35
CA THR A 525 -0.10 16.12 -5.70
C THR A 525 -1.58 16.45 -5.90
N ILE A 526 -1.89 17.75 -6.00
CA ILE A 526 -3.25 18.26 -6.14
C ILE A 526 -3.53 18.50 -7.63
N TYR A 527 -4.45 17.73 -8.20
CA TYR A 527 -4.85 17.66 -9.62
C TYR A 527 -3.75 17.25 -10.60
N SER A 528 -2.58 17.91 -10.57
CA SER A 528 -1.45 17.61 -11.43
C SER A 528 -0.14 18.15 -10.85
N ILE A 529 0.98 17.68 -11.41
CA ILE A 529 2.31 18.19 -11.06
C ILE A 529 2.42 19.68 -11.39
N GLU A 530 1.94 20.11 -12.55
CA GLU A 530 1.96 21.52 -12.98
C GLU A 530 1.16 22.40 -12.03
N ASN A 531 0.02 21.91 -11.54
CA ASN A 531 -0.76 22.64 -10.54
C ASN A 531 0.02 22.78 -9.23
N ASN A 532 0.71 21.72 -8.77
CA ASN A 532 1.59 21.82 -7.62
C ASN A 532 2.74 22.81 -7.83
N VAL A 533 3.37 22.83 -9.00
CA VAL A 533 4.42 23.81 -9.31
C VAL A 533 3.87 25.23 -9.32
N ARG A 534 2.66 25.45 -9.86
CA ARG A 534 1.97 26.74 -9.77
C ARG A 534 1.81 27.19 -8.31
N LEU A 535 1.33 26.31 -7.44
CA LEU A 535 1.13 26.62 -6.02
C LEU A 535 2.46 26.92 -5.29
N LEU A 536 3.53 26.19 -5.62
CA LEU A 536 4.88 26.46 -5.10
C LEU A 536 5.37 27.85 -5.51
N LEU A 537 5.18 28.24 -6.77
CA LEU A 537 5.55 29.56 -7.27
C LEU A 537 4.72 30.68 -6.64
N GLN A 538 3.41 30.49 -6.49
CA GLN A 538 2.51 31.49 -5.90
C GLN A 538 2.78 31.72 -4.40
N TYR A 539 3.01 30.65 -3.63
CA TYR A 539 2.99 30.75 -2.17
C TYR A 539 4.34 30.62 -1.48
N VAL A 540 5.34 30.00 -2.11
CA VAL A 540 6.60 29.62 -1.44
C VAL A 540 7.82 30.30 -2.07
N ALA A 541 7.90 30.37 -3.40
CA ALA A 541 9.12 30.74 -4.14
C ALA A 541 9.71 32.11 -3.79
N GLN A 542 8.89 33.07 -3.33
CA GLN A 542 9.39 34.37 -2.91
C GLN A 542 10.28 34.30 -1.65
N ALA A 543 9.93 33.42 -0.71
CA ALA A 543 10.58 33.29 0.59
C ALA A 543 11.64 32.17 0.60
N GLU A 544 11.34 31.03 -0.04
CA GLU A 544 12.14 29.81 0.04
C GLU A 544 12.45 29.24 -1.37
N PRO A 545 13.17 29.97 -2.24
CA PRO A 545 13.39 29.58 -3.63
C PRO A 545 14.16 28.25 -3.79
N THR A 546 15.13 27.98 -2.92
CA THR A 546 15.92 26.74 -2.93
C THR A 546 15.07 25.51 -2.63
N GLU A 547 14.17 25.62 -1.65
CA GLU A 547 13.22 24.56 -1.27
C GLU A 547 12.22 24.25 -2.39
N VAL A 548 11.78 25.29 -3.12
CA VAL A 548 10.93 25.14 -4.31
C VAL A 548 11.69 24.42 -5.42
N ARG A 549 12.94 24.83 -5.68
CA ARG A 549 13.81 24.20 -6.68
C ARG A 549 13.92 22.69 -6.44
N ASP A 550 14.26 22.29 -5.23
CA ASP A 550 14.49 20.88 -4.88
C ASP A 550 13.20 20.05 -5.04
N THR A 551 12.03 20.61 -4.70
CA THR A 551 10.73 19.97 -4.94
C THR A 551 10.41 19.84 -6.43
N ILE A 552 10.61 20.87 -7.26
CA ILE A 552 10.34 20.81 -8.72
C ILE A 552 11.27 19.81 -9.41
N ILE A 553 12.54 19.76 -9.01
CA ILE A 553 13.53 18.79 -9.51
C ILE A 553 13.09 17.36 -9.16
N LYS A 554 12.49 17.14 -7.98
CA LYS A 554 11.94 15.82 -7.60
C LYS A 554 10.82 15.38 -8.54
N TYR A 555 9.88 16.26 -8.88
CA TYR A 555 8.79 15.93 -9.82
C TYR A 555 9.28 15.59 -11.23
N THR A 556 10.42 16.15 -11.63
CA THR A 556 10.99 15.98 -12.97
C THR A 556 12.05 14.88 -13.02
N ASN A 557 12.09 13.98 -12.03
CA ASN A 557 13.08 12.91 -11.92
C ASN A 557 14.52 13.42 -12.07
N ARG A 558 14.81 14.56 -11.44
CA ARG A 558 16.11 15.25 -11.48
C ARG A 558 16.51 15.83 -12.85
N ASN A 559 15.57 15.97 -13.78
CA ASN A 559 15.81 16.64 -15.05
C ASN A 559 15.66 18.17 -14.90
N TYR A 560 16.79 18.86 -14.76
CA TYR A 560 16.85 20.31 -14.59
C TYR A 560 16.24 21.10 -15.75
N GLU A 561 16.43 20.66 -17.00
CA GLU A 561 15.89 21.39 -18.15
C GLU A 561 14.37 21.27 -18.22
N MET A 562 13.83 20.09 -17.91
CA MET A 562 12.38 19.89 -17.81
C MET A 562 11.78 20.70 -16.65
N ALA A 563 12.49 20.82 -15.52
CA ALA A 563 12.10 21.64 -14.39
C ALA A 563 12.01 23.13 -14.76
N LYS A 564 13.03 23.66 -15.45
CA LYS A 564 13.05 25.04 -15.94
C LYS A 564 11.93 25.30 -16.94
N GLU A 565 11.69 24.38 -17.87
CA GLU A 565 10.61 24.53 -18.87
C GLU A 565 9.23 24.54 -18.22
N MET A 566 9.00 23.73 -17.18
CA MET A 566 7.75 23.75 -16.43
C MET A 566 7.51 25.09 -15.73
N VAL A 567 8.54 25.65 -15.08
CA VAL A 567 8.47 27.00 -14.50
C VAL A 567 8.23 28.05 -15.58
N ARG A 568 8.94 27.95 -16.72
CA ARG A 568 8.79 28.86 -17.86
C ARG A 568 7.35 28.92 -18.35
N LYS A 569 6.75 27.74 -18.55
CA LYS A 569 5.35 27.59 -18.99
C LYS A 569 4.40 28.25 -18.01
N ILE A 570 4.51 27.92 -16.72
CA ILE A 570 3.58 28.43 -15.69
C ILE A 570 3.68 29.94 -15.52
N VAL A 571 4.89 30.52 -15.54
CA VAL A 571 5.06 31.98 -15.43
C VAL A 571 4.44 32.70 -16.62
N ARG A 572 4.40 32.10 -17.82
CA ARG A 572 3.74 32.71 -19.00
C ARG A 572 2.22 32.67 -18.92
N GLU A 573 1.66 31.61 -18.33
CA GLU A 573 0.22 31.32 -18.34
C GLU A 573 -0.52 31.90 -17.12
N ASP A 574 0.13 31.99 -15.95
CA ASP A 574 -0.54 32.28 -14.68
C ASP A 574 -0.34 33.74 -14.22
N GLN A 575 -1.42 34.53 -14.28
CA GLN A 575 -1.40 35.94 -13.90
C GLN A 575 -1.08 36.17 -12.41
N ILE A 576 -1.40 35.24 -11.51
CA ILE A 576 -1.14 35.40 -10.08
C ILE A 576 0.35 35.18 -9.83
N VAL A 577 0.95 34.15 -10.45
CA VAL A 577 2.41 33.93 -10.42
C VAL A 577 3.15 35.16 -10.95
N GLN A 578 2.69 35.73 -12.07
CA GLN A 578 3.29 36.94 -12.65
C GLN A 578 3.24 38.14 -11.71
N ARG A 579 2.15 38.31 -10.95
CA ARG A 579 2.06 39.38 -9.95
C ARG A 579 3.03 39.20 -8.78
N VAL A 580 3.28 37.95 -8.38
CA VAL A 580 4.11 37.64 -7.20
C VAL A 580 5.61 37.63 -7.54
N LEU A 581 5.99 37.04 -8.67
CA LEU A 581 7.39 36.80 -9.02
C LEU A 581 7.90 37.65 -10.21
N GLY A 582 7.00 38.31 -10.94
CA GLY A 582 7.30 39.08 -12.14
C GLY A 582 6.92 38.35 -13.44
N THR A 583 6.90 39.09 -14.54
CA THR A 583 6.44 38.61 -15.85
C THR A 583 7.53 37.98 -16.72
N ASN A 584 8.82 38.14 -16.37
CA ASN A 584 9.93 37.56 -17.14
C ASN A 584 10.28 36.16 -16.62
N PRO A 585 10.00 35.07 -17.37
CA PRO A 585 10.26 33.71 -16.92
C PRO A 585 11.74 33.43 -16.65
N GLU A 586 12.67 34.01 -17.41
CA GLU A 586 14.10 33.75 -17.23
C GLU A 586 14.62 34.37 -15.92
N HIS A 587 14.09 35.52 -15.51
CA HIS A 587 14.44 36.11 -14.21
C HIS A 587 13.91 35.24 -13.04
N VAL A 588 12.70 34.70 -13.18
CA VAL A 588 12.13 33.79 -12.16
C VAL A 588 12.93 32.49 -12.09
N ILE A 589 13.30 31.92 -13.24
CA ILE A 589 14.15 30.72 -13.31
C ILE A 589 15.51 31.00 -12.67
N ALA A 590 16.15 32.12 -13.00
CA ALA A 590 17.43 32.48 -12.40
C ALA A 590 17.32 32.59 -10.87
N ARG A 591 16.26 33.20 -10.35
CA ARG A 591 16.04 33.32 -8.90
C ARG A 591 15.85 31.98 -8.17
N ILE A 592 15.33 30.96 -8.86
CA ILE A 592 15.03 29.65 -8.26
C ILE A 592 16.18 28.66 -8.46
N PHE A 593 16.86 28.67 -9.61
CA PHE A 593 17.82 27.65 -10.02
C PHE A 593 19.30 28.07 -9.93
N VAL A 594 19.60 29.35 -9.70
CA VAL A 594 20.96 29.88 -9.49
C VAL A 594 21.12 30.22 -8.02
#